data_AF-A0A8S3APH1-F1
#
_entry.id   AF-A0A8S3APH1-F1
#
_cell.length_a   1.000
_cell.length_b   1.000
_cell.length_c   1.000
_cell.angle_alpha   90.00
_cell.angle_beta   90.00
_cell.angle_gamma   90.00
#
_symmetry.space_group_name_H-M   'P 1'
#
loop_
_entity.id
_entity.type
_entity.pdbx_description
1 polymer ?
#
loop_
_entity_poly.entity_id
_entity_poly.type
_entity_poly.pdbx_seq_one_letter_code
_entity_poly.pdbx_strand_id
1 'polypeptide(L)'
;MLLRLQPSFSLFFRRIPIFQNRIFASSTAPRSDEEWEQDKTTDKTQNENTPQEDEASIASMIGPYVSSKQIAFHTGQFDSEHIKKKNKQAFLDVVEAYKIQFPNRRGHVEFIRAALRRMKDFGVERDSESYKKLLSVFPVGPYRHQSMIQVSVRFWPKQNETASTIVSAMESNGIPPDLEVVHMLREIFGPWAHPVRRFARFLYWAPKFMNKNPYPIPWELPNDERTLAKLALQRMTSTVDLETKLVDIHSATDSSPNVEHPGAEHSWLIYTHTPKQTKLASNLPGDKPIYIEGP
;
A
#
# COMPACT_ATOMS: atom_id res chain seq x y z
N MET A 1 -9.96 -12.57 64.07
CA MET A 1 -9.89 -13.68 63.10
C MET A 1 -9.26 -13.14 61.81
N LEU A 2 -7.93 -13.09 61.79
CA LEU A 2 -7.11 -12.62 60.67
C LEU A 2 -6.58 -13.86 59.94
N LEU A 3 -6.96 -14.06 58.68
CA LEU A 3 -6.37 -15.10 57.83
C LEU A 3 -5.73 -14.48 56.59
N ARG A 4 -4.41 -14.69 56.56
CA ARG A 4 -3.45 -14.41 55.50
C ARG A 4 -3.86 -15.05 54.17
N LEU A 5 -3.70 -14.32 53.08
CA LEU A 5 -3.34 -14.86 51.76
C LEU A 5 -2.27 -13.96 51.14
N GLN A 6 -1.14 -14.57 50.82
CA GLN A 6 0.03 -14.07 50.10
C GLN A 6 0.46 -15.25 49.18
N PRO A 7 1.36 -15.08 48.20
CA PRO A 7 1.17 -14.45 46.90
C PRO A 7 1.59 -15.44 45.77
N SER A 8 1.39 -15.15 44.48
CA SER A 8 2.32 -15.61 43.40
C SER A 8 1.84 -15.26 41.99
N PHE A 9 2.81 -15.20 41.08
CA PHE A 9 2.73 -14.91 39.64
C PHE A 9 2.67 -13.43 39.22
N SER A 10 3.57 -12.62 39.79
CA SER A 10 4.36 -11.73 38.95
C SER A 10 5.68 -12.43 38.61
N LEU A 11 6.08 -12.36 37.33
CA LEU A 11 7.40 -12.66 36.72
C LEU A 11 7.23 -13.47 35.44
N PHE A 12 7.33 -12.83 34.27
CA PHE A 12 8.23 -13.23 33.17
C PHE A 12 8.12 -12.25 31.97
N PHE A 13 8.25 -10.96 32.22
CA PHE A 13 8.78 -10.03 31.22
C PHE A 13 10.21 -9.69 31.63
N ARG A 14 11.16 -10.58 31.29
CA ARG A 14 12.57 -10.20 31.35
C ARG A 14 12.83 -9.17 30.25
N ARG A 15 13.18 -7.96 30.69
CA ARG A 15 13.80 -6.89 29.89
C ARG A 15 14.81 -7.49 28.90
N ILE A 16 14.60 -7.23 27.62
CA ILE A 16 15.64 -7.38 26.60
C ILE A 16 16.58 -6.19 26.78
N PRO A 17 17.89 -6.38 27.01
CA PRO A 17 18.82 -5.26 27.05
C PRO A 17 19.00 -4.72 25.62
N ILE A 18 18.68 -3.44 25.46
CA ILE A 18 19.04 -2.64 24.29
C ILE A 18 20.56 -2.48 24.34
N PHE A 19 21.28 -3.27 23.55
CA PHE A 19 22.70 -3.02 23.29
C PHE A 19 22.80 -1.78 22.41
N GLN A 20 23.02 -0.63 23.05
CA GLN A 20 23.63 0.52 22.40
C GLN A 20 25.10 0.19 22.17
N ASN A 21 25.48 -0.05 20.91
CA ASN A 21 26.85 0.14 20.49
C ASN A 21 26.90 1.35 19.56
N ARG A 22 27.34 2.45 20.16
CA ARG A 22 27.85 3.65 19.51
C ARG A 22 29.36 3.40 19.31
N ILE A 23 29.80 3.23 18.08
CA ILE A 23 31.20 3.47 17.70
C ILE A 23 31.16 4.58 16.66
N PHE A 24 31.82 5.68 17.01
CA PHE A 24 32.17 6.82 16.16
C PHE A 24 33.17 6.39 15.10
N ALA A 25 33.05 6.91 13.87
CA ALA A 25 34.06 7.79 13.25
C ALA A 25 33.78 8.01 11.75
N SER A 26 33.57 9.29 11.44
CA SER A 26 33.91 10.03 10.21
C SER A 26 34.37 9.25 8.97
N SER A 27 33.59 9.37 7.90
CA SER A 27 34.12 9.51 6.55
C SER A 27 33.28 10.56 5.83
N THR A 28 33.76 11.80 5.88
CA THR A 28 33.32 12.90 5.01
C THR A 28 33.87 12.61 3.62
N ALA A 29 32.99 12.19 2.69
CA ALA A 29 33.33 12.17 1.28
C ALA A 29 33.37 13.62 0.75
N PRO A 30 34.38 14.01 -0.04
CA PRO A 30 34.44 15.36 -0.60
C PRO A 30 33.33 15.53 -1.64
N ARG A 31 32.56 16.61 -1.48
CA ARG A 31 31.60 17.12 -2.46
C ARG A 31 32.42 17.80 -3.57
N SER A 32 32.53 17.15 -4.73
CA SER A 32 33.04 17.77 -5.95
C SER A 32 31.90 18.54 -6.60
N ASP A 33 31.94 19.87 -6.46
CA ASP A 33 31.13 20.79 -7.24
C ASP A 33 31.83 21.00 -8.59
N GLU A 34 31.32 20.42 -9.67
CA GLU A 34 31.71 20.78 -11.03
C GLU A 34 30.53 20.59 -12.00
N GLU A 35 30.21 21.71 -12.65
CA GLU A 35 29.60 21.87 -13.98
C GLU A 35 28.11 21.54 -14.21
N TRP A 36 27.31 22.62 -14.20
CA TRP A 36 26.08 22.75 -14.99
C TRP A 36 26.39 23.60 -16.23
N GLU A 37 26.68 22.96 -17.36
CA GLU A 37 26.43 23.59 -18.67
C GLU A 37 25.39 22.78 -19.45
N GLN A 38 24.48 23.56 -20.02
CA GLN A 38 23.25 23.17 -20.67
C GLN A 38 23.53 22.46 -21.99
N ASP A 39 22.74 21.43 -22.29
CA ASP A 39 22.39 21.21 -23.69
C ASP A 39 20.93 20.83 -23.88
N LYS A 40 20.42 21.30 -25.01
CA LYS A 40 19.03 21.69 -25.28
C LYS A 40 18.14 20.53 -25.75
N THR A 41 16.84 20.74 -25.54
CA THR A 41 15.73 20.38 -26.45
C THR A 41 15.54 18.91 -26.84
N THR A 42 14.75 18.20 -26.02
CA THR A 42 13.73 17.17 -26.33
C THR A 42 13.15 16.82 -24.96
N ASP A 43 11.87 17.05 -24.64
CA ASP A 43 10.77 16.22 -25.09
C ASP A 43 9.43 16.93 -24.88
N LYS A 44 8.64 16.98 -25.96
CA LYS A 44 7.18 16.91 -25.84
C LYS A 44 6.82 15.45 -25.64
N THR A 45 5.73 15.23 -24.89
CA THR A 45 4.98 13.96 -24.76
C THR A 45 5.73 12.79 -24.12
N GLN A 46 5.72 12.73 -22.78
CA GLN A 46 5.58 11.47 -22.05
C GLN A 46 4.81 11.72 -20.74
N ASN A 47 3.54 11.35 -20.73
CA ASN A 47 2.94 10.71 -19.55
C ASN A 47 1.76 9.85 -20.02
N GLU A 48 2.08 8.96 -20.96
CA GLU A 48 1.32 7.74 -21.19
C GLU A 48 2.11 6.60 -20.56
N ASN A 49 1.51 5.97 -19.55
CA ASN A 49 1.83 4.66 -19.01
C ASN A 49 3.22 4.49 -18.36
N THR A 50 3.22 4.36 -17.03
CA THR A 50 4.37 3.88 -16.23
C THR A 50 4.23 2.39 -15.83
N PRO A 51 4.35 1.40 -16.74
CA PRO A 51 4.57 0.00 -16.32
C PRO A 51 5.94 -0.23 -15.67
N GLN A 52 6.93 0.62 -15.96
CA GLN A 52 8.32 0.37 -15.59
C GLN A 52 8.64 0.62 -14.11
N GLU A 53 7.99 1.60 -13.47
CA GLU A 53 8.18 1.90 -12.04
C GLU A 53 7.54 0.84 -11.13
N ASP A 54 6.39 0.31 -11.54
CA ASP A 54 5.72 -0.82 -10.90
C ASP A 54 6.55 -2.11 -11.03
N GLU A 55 7.10 -2.38 -12.22
CA GLU A 55 7.98 -3.53 -12.40
C GLU A 55 9.28 -3.42 -11.61
N ALA A 56 9.87 -2.23 -11.51
CA ALA A 56 11.09 -1.99 -10.73
C ALA A 56 10.86 -2.11 -9.22
N SER A 57 9.75 -1.59 -8.70
CA SER A 57 9.37 -1.73 -7.30
C SER A 57 9.03 -3.19 -6.94
N ILE A 58 8.35 -3.91 -7.83
CA ILE A 58 8.11 -5.36 -7.66
C ILE A 58 9.41 -6.17 -7.81
N ALA A 59 10.31 -5.79 -8.72
CA ALA A 59 11.62 -6.44 -8.86
C ALA A 59 12.50 -6.25 -7.63
N SER A 60 12.43 -5.08 -6.97
CA SER A 60 13.12 -4.82 -5.71
C SER A 60 12.60 -5.68 -4.54
N MET A 61 11.33 -6.10 -4.59
CA MET A 61 10.74 -7.05 -3.62
C MET A 61 11.19 -8.51 -3.84
N ILE A 62 11.79 -8.82 -4.98
CA ILE A 62 12.24 -10.17 -5.34
C ILE A 62 13.72 -10.30 -4.98
N GLY A 63 14.03 -10.98 -3.87
CA GLY A 63 15.42 -11.26 -3.51
C GLY A 63 16.17 -12.07 -4.60
N PRO A 64 17.51 -12.01 -4.59
CA PRO A 64 18.39 -12.39 -5.71
C PRO A 64 18.44 -13.91 -6.03
N TYR A 65 17.57 -14.72 -5.43
CA TYR A 65 17.75 -16.18 -5.35
C TYR A 65 16.88 -17.02 -6.32
N VAL A 66 16.19 -16.43 -7.30
CA VAL A 66 15.26 -17.16 -8.18
C VAL A 66 15.51 -16.92 -9.67
N SER A 67 15.33 -18.00 -10.45
CA SER A 67 15.52 -18.01 -11.91
C SER A 67 14.44 -17.21 -12.62
N SER A 68 14.83 -16.13 -13.29
CA SER A 68 13.94 -15.31 -14.14
C SER A 68 13.22 -16.12 -15.23
N LYS A 69 13.86 -17.15 -15.77
CA LYS A 69 13.28 -18.03 -16.81
C LYS A 69 12.09 -18.84 -16.28
N GLN A 70 12.19 -19.38 -15.06
CA GLN A 70 11.10 -20.16 -14.45
C GLN A 70 9.92 -19.27 -14.07
N ILE A 71 10.22 -18.05 -13.61
CA ILE A 71 9.23 -16.99 -13.42
C ILE A 71 8.47 -16.75 -14.73
N ALA A 72 9.16 -16.52 -15.85
CA ALA A 72 8.53 -16.24 -17.13
C ALA A 72 7.65 -17.40 -17.62
N PHE A 73 8.11 -18.64 -17.42
CA PHE A 73 7.31 -19.84 -17.72
C PHE A 73 5.98 -19.84 -16.97
N HIS A 74 5.99 -19.57 -15.66
CA HIS A 74 4.76 -19.49 -14.88
C HIS A 74 3.93 -18.25 -15.21
N THR A 75 4.54 -17.13 -15.58
CA THR A 75 3.83 -15.95 -16.06
C THR A 75 2.99 -16.29 -17.31
N GLY A 76 3.52 -17.08 -18.23
CA GLY A 76 2.79 -17.52 -19.43
C GLY A 76 1.53 -18.35 -19.14
N GLN A 77 1.40 -18.95 -17.95
CA GLN A 77 0.17 -19.66 -17.56
C GLN A 77 -1.00 -18.68 -17.34
N PHE A 78 -0.71 -17.48 -16.86
CA PHE A 78 -1.70 -16.41 -16.64
C PHE A 78 -2.06 -15.65 -17.92
N ASP A 79 -1.19 -15.68 -18.92
CA ASP A 79 -1.38 -15.02 -20.22
C ASP A 79 -1.98 -15.96 -21.29
N SER A 80 -2.35 -17.19 -20.91
CA SER A 80 -2.84 -18.20 -21.85
C SER A 80 -4.14 -17.80 -22.55
N GLU A 81 -4.26 -18.12 -23.84
CA GLU A 81 -5.39 -17.74 -24.72
C GLU A 81 -6.77 -18.23 -24.22
N HIS A 82 -6.78 -19.23 -23.34
CA HIS A 82 -8.00 -19.76 -22.74
C HIS A 82 -8.65 -18.77 -21.74
N ILE A 83 -7.90 -17.78 -21.25
CA ILE A 83 -8.40 -16.76 -20.32
C ILE A 83 -8.91 -15.57 -21.14
N LYS A 84 -10.12 -15.72 -21.69
CA LYS A 84 -10.75 -14.65 -22.48
C LYS A 84 -11.16 -13.42 -21.66
N LYS A 85 -11.40 -13.60 -20.36
CA LYS A 85 -11.73 -12.53 -19.41
C LYS A 85 -10.91 -12.68 -18.14
N LYS A 86 -10.14 -11.64 -17.80
CA LYS A 86 -9.34 -11.56 -16.58
C LYS A 86 -10.25 -11.24 -15.39
N ASN A 87 -10.92 -12.27 -14.88
CA ASN A 87 -11.82 -12.19 -13.73
C ASN A 87 -11.19 -12.85 -12.50
N LYS A 88 -11.71 -12.54 -11.31
CA LYS A 88 -11.35 -13.21 -10.05
C LYS A 88 -11.42 -14.74 -10.15
N GLN A 89 -12.51 -15.28 -10.71
CA GLN A 89 -12.68 -16.73 -10.87
C GLN A 89 -11.59 -17.35 -11.74
N ALA A 90 -11.24 -16.72 -12.86
CA ALA A 90 -10.16 -17.19 -13.72
C ALA A 90 -8.81 -17.25 -12.98
N PHE A 91 -8.53 -16.28 -12.10
CA PHE A 91 -7.32 -16.32 -11.28
C PHE A 91 -7.32 -17.52 -10.31
N LEU A 92 -8.45 -17.77 -9.64
CA LEU A 92 -8.61 -18.92 -8.74
C LEU A 92 -8.48 -20.25 -9.49
N ASP A 93 -9.08 -20.34 -10.68
CA ASP A 93 -9.03 -21.53 -11.54
C ASP A 93 -7.59 -21.84 -11.97
N VAL A 94 -6.79 -20.81 -12.31
CA VAL A 94 -5.37 -20.99 -12.65
C VAL A 94 -4.57 -21.52 -11.46
N VAL A 95 -4.82 -21.00 -10.25
CA VAL A 95 -4.15 -21.48 -9.03
C VAL A 95 -4.54 -22.94 -8.73
N GLU A 96 -5.80 -23.32 -8.98
CA GLU A 96 -6.27 -24.70 -8.82
C GLU A 96 -5.71 -25.63 -9.89
N ALA A 97 -5.68 -25.20 -11.15
CA ALA A 97 -5.06 -25.93 -12.25
C ALA A 97 -3.57 -26.21 -11.99
N TYR A 98 -2.84 -25.23 -11.44
CA TYR A 98 -1.45 -25.42 -11.03
C TYR A 98 -1.33 -26.54 -9.98
N LYS A 99 -2.24 -26.60 -9.00
CA LYS A 99 -2.21 -27.66 -7.98
C LYS A 99 -2.48 -29.04 -8.56
N ILE A 100 -3.31 -29.15 -9.58
CA ILE A 100 -3.61 -30.41 -10.26
C ILE A 100 -2.42 -30.84 -11.14
N GLN A 101 -1.85 -29.89 -11.88
CA GLN A 101 -0.72 -30.14 -12.78
C GLN A 101 0.57 -30.51 -12.02
N PHE A 102 0.79 -29.92 -10.85
CA PHE A 102 1.99 -30.14 -10.04
C PHE A 102 1.64 -30.69 -8.65
N PRO A 103 1.40 -32.01 -8.52
CA PRO A 103 1.09 -32.64 -7.23
C PRO A 103 2.24 -32.49 -6.22
N ASN A 104 3.50 -32.54 -6.69
CA ASN A 104 4.69 -32.36 -5.87
C ASN A 104 5.02 -30.88 -5.55
N ARG A 105 4.17 -29.93 -5.96
CA ARG A 105 4.38 -28.48 -5.77
C ARG A 105 5.73 -27.96 -6.28
N ARG A 106 6.27 -28.57 -7.35
CA ARG A 106 7.56 -28.16 -7.92
C ARG A 106 7.43 -26.78 -8.58
N GLY A 107 8.30 -25.84 -8.22
CA GLY A 107 8.26 -24.48 -8.79
C GLY A 107 7.25 -23.53 -8.13
N HIS A 108 6.69 -23.89 -6.96
CA HIS A 108 5.64 -23.09 -6.32
C HIS A 108 6.10 -21.68 -5.94
N VAL A 109 7.38 -21.49 -5.62
CA VAL A 109 7.96 -20.18 -5.29
C VAL A 109 7.89 -19.26 -6.51
N GLU A 110 8.30 -19.78 -7.66
CA GLU A 110 8.31 -19.08 -8.94
C GLU A 110 6.88 -18.78 -9.41
N PHE A 111 6.00 -19.77 -9.29
CA PHE A 111 4.57 -19.63 -9.60
C PHE A 111 3.91 -18.52 -8.77
N ILE A 112 4.09 -18.54 -7.44
CA ILE A 112 3.52 -17.52 -6.55
C ILE A 112 4.03 -16.12 -6.92
N ARG A 113 5.33 -15.97 -7.20
CA ARG A 113 5.90 -14.69 -7.60
C ARG A 113 5.34 -14.21 -8.95
N ALA A 114 5.12 -15.11 -9.90
CA ALA A 114 4.44 -14.79 -11.16
C ALA A 114 2.98 -14.39 -10.93
N ALA A 115 2.28 -15.12 -10.07
CA ALA A 115 0.90 -14.82 -9.71
C ALA A 115 0.77 -13.43 -9.08
N LEU A 116 1.64 -13.08 -8.12
CA LEU A 116 1.64 -11.76 -7.46
C LEU A 116 1.80 -10.61 -8.45
N ARG A 117 2.67 -10.74 -9.47
CA ARG A 117 2.80 -9.73 -10.53
C ARG A 117 1.51 -9.55 -11.34
N ARG A 118 0.84 -10.66 -11.62
CA ARG A 118 -0.37 -10.68 -12.45
C ARG A 118 -1.64 -10.32 -11.68
N MET A 119 -1.62 -10.23 -10.35
CA MET A 119 -2.83 -9.90 -9.57
C MET A 119 -3.48 -8.57 -9.99
N LYS A 120 -2.67 -7.58 -10.41
CA LYS A 120 -3.16 -6.30 -10.95
C LYS A 120 -4.04 -6.50 -12.17
N ASP A 121 -3.57 -7.31 -13.11
CA ASP A 121 -4.24 -7.58 -14.38
C ASP A 121 -5.61 -8.26 -14.21
N PHE A 122 -5.81 -9.01 -13.12
CA PHE A 122 -7.09 -9.67 -12.80
C PHE A 122 -7.99 -8.83 -11.87
N GLY A 123 -7.52 -7.69 -11.36
CA GLY A 123 -8.24 -6.87 -10.37
C GLY A 123 -8.40 -7.54 -9.00
N VAL A 124 -7.49 -8.45 -8.65
CA VAL A 124 -7.59 -9.33 -7.46
C VAL A 124 -6.72 -8.84 -6.30
N GLU A 125 -5.99 -7.74 -6.48
CA GLU A 125 -5.03 -7.19 -5.51
C GLU A 125 -5.56 -7.00 -4.08
N ARG A 126 -6.86 -6.75 -3.92
CA ARG A 126 -7.48 -6.45 -2.62
C ARG A 126 -8.33 -7.60 -2.06
N ASP A 127 -8.38 -8.72 -2.76
CA ASP A 127 -9.20 -9.88 -2.40
C ASP A 127 -8.44 -10.82 -1.45
N SER A 128 -8.94 -10.98 -0.23
CA SER A 128 -8.29 -11.82 0.79
C SER A 128 -8.29 -13.31 0.41
N GLU A 129 -9.36 -13.79 -0.24
CA GLU A 129 -9.52 -15.18 -0.65
C GLU A 129 -8.41 -15.63 -1.61
N SER A 130 -8.04 -14.77 -2.55
CA SER A 130 -7.00 -15.06 -3.52
C SER A 130 -5.61 -15.22 -2.90
N TYR A 131 -5.28 -14.41 -1.89
CA TYR A 131 -4.05 -14.62 -1.11
C TYR A 131 -4.07 -15.90 -0.29
N LYS A 132 -5.23 -16.27 0.30
CA LYS A 132 -5.39 -17.56 1.00
C LYS A 132 -5.14 -18.72 0.04
N LYS A 133 -5.68 -18.63 -1.18
CA LYS A 133 -5.49 -19.63 -2.23
C LYS A 133 -4.03 -19.71 -2.68
N LEU A 134 -3.32 -18.59 -2.82
CA LEU A 134 -1.87 -18.59 -3.08
C LEU A 134 -1.08 -19.24 -1.94
N LEU A 135 -1.41 -18.96 -0.68
CA LEU A 135 -0.75 -19.59 0.47
C LEU A 135 -0.97 -21.11 0.50
N SER A 136 -2.15 -21.57 0.11
CA SER A 136 -2.45 -23.01 0.02
C SER A 136 -1.71 -23.75 -1.10
N VAL A 137 -0.94 -23.06 -1.94
CA VAL A 137 0.00 -23.68 -2.90
C VAL A 137 1.22 -24.23 -2.18
N PHE A 138 1.63 -23.66 -1.04
CA PHE A 138 2.72 -24.21 -0.25
C PHE A 138 2.32 -25.58 0.34
N PRO A 139 3.22 -26.59 0.29
CA PRO A 139 3.00 -27.84 0.99
C PRO A 139 3.03 -27.62 2.52
N VAL A 140 2.07 -28.22 3.23
CA VAL A 140 1.99 -28.16 4.69
C VAL A 140 2.99 -29.14 5.31
N GLY A 141 3.87 -28.65 6.19
CA GLY A 141 4.77 -29.49 6.99
C GLY A 141 6.27 -29.37 6.68
N PRO A 142 6.75 -29.53 5.41
CA PRO A 142 8.18 -29.60 5.10
C PRO A 142 9.02 -28.41 5.56
N TYR A 143 8.40 -27.23 5.66
CA TYR A 143 9.08 -25.98 6.02
C TYR A 143 8.96 -25.64 7.51
N ARG A 144 8.44 -26.56 8.33
CA ARG A 144 8.32 -26.36 9.77
C ARG A 144 9.69 -26.37 10.44
N HIS A 145 10.05 -25.25 11.05
CA HIS A 145 11.27 -25.16 11.85
C HIS A 145 11.10 -25.99 13.13
N GLN A 146 12.06 -26.86 13.43
CA GLN A 146 12.06 -27.71 14.63
C GLN A 146 12.78 -27.04 15.81
N SER A 147 13.76 -26.20 15.52
CA SER A 147 14.61 -25.53 16.52
C SER A 147 14.67 -24.02 16.31
N MET A 148 14.88 -23.26 17.41
CA MET A 148 15.08 -21.81 17.36
C MET A 148 16.31 -21.41 16.55
N ILE A 149 17.36 -22.23 16.56
CA ILE A 149 18.57 -21.95 15.78
C ILE A 149 18.26 -21.98 14.28
N GLN A 150 17.45 -22.95 13.83
CA GLN A 150 17.01 -23.03 12.43
C GLN A 150 16.19 -21.80 12.02
N VAL A 151 15.37 -21.26 12.94
CA VAL A 151 14.63 -20.02 12.72
C VAL A 151 15.60 -18.85 12.56
N SER A 152 16.57 -18.70 13.48
CA SER A 152 17.54 -17.62 13.44
C SER A 152 18.40 -17.63 12.16
N VAL A 153 18.77 -18.82 11.69
CA VAL A 153 19.57 -19.01 10.46
C VAL A 153 18.71 -18.91 9.19
N ARG A 154 17.38 -18.78 9.30
CA ARG A 154 16.43 -18.76 8.17
C ARG A 154 16.55 -19.99 7.27
N PHE A 155 16.40 -21.17 7.85
CA PHE A 155 16.28 -22.41 7.08
C PHE A 155 15.12 -22.29 6.06
N TRP A 156 15.30 -22.77 4.82
CA TRP A 156 14.37 -22.52 3.69
C TRP A 156 14.19 -21.02 3.33
N PRO A 157 15.26 -20.32 2.92
CA PRO A 157 15.21 -18.88 2.72
C PRO A 157 14.25 -18.44 1.61
N LYS A 158 14.23 -19.16 0.47
CA LYS A 158 13.39 -18.80 -0.69
C LYS A 158 11.90 -18.84 -0.38
N GLN A 159 11.47 -19.86 0.38
CA GLN A 159 10.07 -20.06 0.76
C GLN A 159 9.64 -19.06 1.83
N ASN A 160 10.46 -18.86 2.86
CA ASN A 160 10.19 -17.86 3.90
C ASN A 160 10.12 -16.43 3.31
N GLU A 161 11.00 -16.11 2.37
CA GLU A 161 10.99 -14.83 1.66
C GLU A 161 9.72 -14.68 0.83
N THR A 162 9.35 -15.67 0.02
CA THR A 162 8.15 -15.61 -0.82
C THR A 162 6.87 -15.49 0.00
N ALA A 163 6.77 -16.23 1.12
CA ALA A 163 5.68 -16.05 2.07
C ALA A 163 5.69 -14.63 2.69
N SER A 164 6.86 -14.09 2.99
CA SER A 164 6.99 -12.71 3.48
C SER A 164 6.62 -11.67 2.41
N THR A 165 6.88 -11.94 1.13
CA THR A 165 6.44 -11.10 0.00
C THR A 165 4.92 -11.12 -0.13
N ILE A 166 4.26 -12.28 0.02
CA ILE A 166 2.78 -12.35 0.08
C ILE A 166 2.25 -11.45 1.20
N VAL A 167 2.78 -11.59 2.42
CA VAL A 167 2.37 -10.75 3.56
C VAL A 167 2.62 -9.27 3.28
N SER A 168 3.75 -8.93 2.66
CA SER A 168 4.07 -7.55 2.26
C SER A 168 3.08 -7.01 1.22
N ALA A 169 2.65 -7.83 0.26
CA ALA A 169 1.67 -7.44 -0.75
C ALA A 169 0.30 -7.19 -0.11
N MET A 170 -0.13 -8.06 0.82
CA MET A 170 -1.37 -7.85 1.58
C MET A 170 -1.33 -6.57 2.43
N GLU A 171 -0.19 -6.29 3.08
CA GLU A 171 0.06 -5.06 3.83
C GLU A 171 -0.04 -3.82 2.93
N SER A 172 0.62 -3.87 1.77
CA SER A 172 0.69 -2.74 0.81
C SER A 172 -0.66 -2.45 0.16
N ASN A 173 -1.46 -3.49 -0.10
CA ASN A 173 -2.79 -3.36 -0.71
C ASN A 173 -3.91 -3.06 0.31
N GLY A 174 -3.54 -2.88 1.60
CA GLY A 174 -4.47 -2.47 2.65
C GLY A 174 -5.52 -3.52 3.00
N ILE A 175 -5.23 -4.80 2.80
CA ILE A 175 -6.18 -5.90 3.06
C ILE A 175 -6.33 -6.09 4.57
N PRO A 176 -7.56 -6.20 5.12
CA PRO A 176 -7.72 -6.46 6.54
C PRO A 176 -7.10 -7.82 6.92
N PRO A 177 -6.30 -7.87 8.00
CA PRO A 177 -5.65 -9.11 8.40
C PRO A 177 -6.69 -10.12 8.90
N ASP A 178 -6.55 -11.37 8.46
CA ASP A 178 -7.42 -12.48 8.85
C ASP A 178 -6.66 -13.49 9.72
N LEU A 179 -7.35 -14.04 10.71
CA LEU A 179 -6.80 -15.04 11.61
C LEU A 179 -6.49 -16.35 10.87
N GLU A 180 -7.31 -16.71 9.87
CA GLU A 180 -7.11 -17.93 9.05
C GLU A 180 -5.73 -17.95 8.37
N VAL A 181 -5.26 -16.78 7.92
CA VAL A 181 -3.96 -16.64 7.26
C VAL A 181 -2.81 -16.93 8.23
N VAL A 182 -2.94 -16.53 9.50
CA VAL A 182 -1.95 -16.88 10.55
C VAL A 182 -1.93 -18.39 10.76
N HIS A 183 -3.10 -19.03 10.83
CA HIS A 183 -3.19 -20.47 11.02
C HIS A 183 -2.50 -21.23 9.88
N MET A 184 -2.79 -20.88 8.62
CA MET A 184 -2.12 -21.48 7.46
C MET A 184 -0.60 -21.28 7.50
N LEU A 185 -0.12 -20.05 7.74
CA LEU A 185 1.31 -19.76 7.81
C LEU A 185 2.00 -20.56 8.94
N ARG A 186 1.33 -20.71 10.08
CA ARG A 186 1.81 -21.49 11.23
C ARG A 186 1.86 -22.99 10.90
N GLU A 187 0.90 -23.51 10.15
CA GLU A 187 0.89 -24.91 9.73
C GLU A 187 2.03 -25.23 8.76
N ILE A 188 2.28 -24.32 7.80
CA ILE A 188 3.31 -24.46 6.76
C ILE A 188 4.72 -24.31 7.36
N PHE A 189 5.00 -23.20 8.05
CA PHE A 189 6.37 -22.82 8.46
C PHE A 189 6.65 -23.00 9.96
N GLY A 190 5.61 -23.16 10.78
CA GLY A 190 5.72 -23.21 12.24
C GLY A 190 5.55 -21.84 12.92
N PRO A 191 5.30 -21.82 14.24
CA PRO A 191 4.89 -20.61 14.98
C PRO A 191 5.93 -19.50 15.04
N TRP A 192 7.21 -19.85 14.91
CA TRP A 192 8.32 -18.91 15.10
C TRP A 192 8.92 -18.43 13.77
N ALA A 193 8.38 -18.87 12.65
CA ALA A 193 8.87 -18.48 11.34
C ALA A 193 8.75 -16.97 11.10
N HIS A 194 9.66 -16.42 10.29
CA HIS A 194 9.65 -15.01 9.91
C HIS A 194 8.33 -14.51 9.32
N PRO A 195 7.70 -15.20 8.33
CA PRO A 195 6.42 -14.76 7.78
C PRO A 195 5.30 -14.73 8.83
N VAL A 196 5.27 -15.70 9.76
CA VAL A 196 4.29 -15.75 10.86
C VAL A 196 4.47 -14.56 11.80
N ARG A 197 5.70 -14.27 12.23
CA ARG A 197 5.96 -13.11 13.10
C ARG A 197 5.64 -11.78 12.42
N ARG A 198 5.88 -11.67 11.11
CA ARG A 198 5.50 -10.50 10.32
C ARG A 198 3.99 -10.33 10.30
N PHE A 199 3.26 -11.37 9.91
CA PHE A 199 1.80 -11.31 9.86
C PHE A 199 1.19 -11.10 11.25
N ALA A 200 1.76 -11.65 12.31
CA ALA A 200 1.30 -11.39 13.68
C ALA A 200 1.40 -9.90 14.07
N ARG A 201 2.46 -9.21 13.62
CA ARG A 201 2.55 -7.74 13.78
C ARG A 201 1.51 -7.03 12.93
N PHE A 202 1.31 -7.48 11.68
CA PHE A 202 0.27 -6.93 10.82
C PHE A 202 -1.13 -7.06 11.43
N LEU A 203 -1.48 -8.25 11.93
CA LEU A 203 -2.73 -8.54 12.64
C LEU A 203 -2.95 -7.61 13.84
N TYR A 204 -1.89 -7.30 14.59
CA TYR A 204 -1.98 -6.41 15.75
C TYR A 204 -2.08 -4.91 15.37
N TRP A 205 -1.28 -4.48 14.39
CA TRP A 205 -1.11 -3.06 14.08
C TRP A 205 -2.11 -2.54 13.06
N ALA A 206 -2.47 -3.31 12.03
CA ALA A 206 -3.39 -2.87 10.98
C ALA A 206 -4.74 -2.36 11.51
N PRO A 207 -5.48 -3.08 12.39
CA PRO A 207 -6.76 -2.58 12.88
C PRO A 207 -6.63 -1.28 13.69
N LYS A 208 -5.46 -1.03 14.30
CA LYS A 208 -5.19 0.23 15.01
C LYS A 208 -4.91 1.40 14.07
N PHE A 209 -4.42 1.13 12.86
CA PHE A 209 -4.10 2.15 11.88
C PHE A 209 -5.24 2.43 10.90
N MET A 210 -6.05 1.42 10.53
CA MET A 210 -7.13 1.56 9.55
C MET A 210 -8.11 2.70 9.88
N ASN A 211 -8.43 2.89 11.17
CA ASN A 211 -9.41 3.89 11.60
C ASN A 211 -8.77 5.11 12.30
N LYS A 212 -7.44 5.26 12.22
CA LYS A 212 -6.77 6.37 12.91
C LYS A 212 -6.93 7.71 12.18
N ASN A 213 -7.07 7.66 10.86
CA ASN A 213 -7.27 8.86 10.05
C ASN A 213 -8.76 9.25 10.06
N PRO A 214 -9.15 10.41 10.61
CA PRO A 214 -10.53 10.87 10.63
C PRO A 214 -11.08 11.21 9.23
N TYR A 215 -10.19 11.42 8.25
CA TYR A 215 -10.55 11.85 6.89
C TYR A 215 -9.97 10.86 5.87
N PRO A 216 -10.65 9.72 5.62
CA PRO A 216 -10.19 8.72 4.67
C PRO A 216 -10.18 9.28 3.24
N ILE A 217 -9.18 8.89 2.46
CA ILE A 217 -9.05 9.19 1.03
C ILE A 217 -9.45 7.91 0.28
N PRO A 218 -10.16 8.01 -0.87
CA PRO A 218 -10.36 6.87 -1.73
C PRO A 218 -9.00 6.26 -2.15
N TRP A 219 -8.94 4.93 -2.28
CA TRP A 219 -7.69 4.23 -2.61
C TRP A 219 -7.16 4.61 -3.99
N GLU A 220 -8.06 4.67 -4.96
CA GLU A 220 -7.80 5.21 -6.29
C GLU A 220 -8.30 6.64 -6.34
N LEU A 221 -7.38 7.55 -6.64
CA LEU A 221 -7.71 8.95 -6.78
C LEU A 221 -8.38 9.19 -8.14
N PRO A 222 -9.41 10.05 -8.20
CA PRO A 222 -9.96 10.46 -9.48
C PRO A 222 -8.91 11.25 -10.26
N ASN A 223 -8.87 11.06 -11.59
CA ASN A 223 -7.94 11.78 -12.46
C ASN A 223 -8.39 13.22 -12.77
N ASP A 224 -9.64 13.56 -12.48
CA ASP A 224 -10.18 14.91 -12.74
C ASP A 224 -9.65 15.93 -11.72
N GLU A 225 -8.94 16.94 -12.22
CA GLU A 225 -8.30 18.01 -11.44
C GLU A 225 -9.27 18.69 -10.48
N ARG A 226 -10.51 18.91 -10.92
CA ARG A 226 -11.53 19.57 -10.11
C ARG A 226 -11.95 18.71 -8.93
N THR A 227 -12.20 17.42 -9.16
CA THR A 227 -12.52 16.49 -8.06
C THR A 227 -11.36 16.31 -7.09
N LEU A 228 -10.11 16.34 -7.58
CA LEU A 228 -8.91 16.33 -6.74
C LEU A 228 -8.83 17.58 -5.87
N ALA A 229 -9.07 18.76 -6.44
CA ALA A 229 -9.09 20.01 -5.69
C ALA A 229 -10.18 20.04 -4.62
N LYS A 230 -11.37 19.49 -4.91
CA LYS A 230 -12.42 19.31 -3.89
C LYS A 230 -11.96 18.43 -2.74
N LEU A 231 -11.36 17.29 -3.05
CA LEU A 231 -10.87 16.34 -2.06
C LEU A 231 -9.74 16.94 -1.20
N ALA A 232 -8.84 17.69 -1.84
CA ALA A 232 -7.75 18.40 -1.16
C ALA A 232 -8.29 19.46 -0.19
N LEU A 233 -9.22 20.31 -0.64
CA LEU A 233 -9.85 21.33 0.20
C LEU A 233 -10.62 20.71 1.36
N GLN A 234 -11.42 19.67 1.09
CA GLN A 234 -12.11 18.91 2.14
C GLN A 234 -11.13 18.42 3.21
N ARG A 235 -9.97 17.90 2.81
CA ARG A 235 -8.96 17.40 3.75
C ARG A 235 -8.28 18.50 4.55
N MET A 236 -8.01 19.66 3.93
CA MET A 236 -7.40 20.81 4.60
C MET A 236 -8.36 21.44 5.61
N THR A 237 -9.64 21.58 5.28
CA THR A 237 -10.60 22.26 6.14
C THR A 237 -11.21 21.37 7.21
N SER A 238 -11.42 20.09 6.92
CA SER A 238 -12.04 19.17 7.87
C SER A 238 -11.21 19.02 9.15
N THR A 239 -9.88 19.15 9.09
CA THR A 239 -9.02 19.17 10.28
C THR A 239 -9.27 20.34 11.23
N VAL A 240 -9.77 21.46 10.72
CA VAL A 240 -9.98 22.69 11.51
C VAL A 240 -11.43 22.80 11.96
N ASP A 241 -12.40 22.60 11.06
CA ASP A 241 -13.83 22.73 11.33
C ASP A 241 -14.66 21.75 10.48
N LEU A 242 -15.40 20.83 11.11
CA LEU A 242 -16.29 19.87 10.43
C LEU A 242 -17.50 20.52 9.75
N GLU A 243 -17.90 21.72 10.19
CA GLU A 243 -19.06 22.43 9.64
C GLU A 243 -18.73 23.24 8.38
N THR A 244 -17.47 23.24 7.93
CA THR A 244 -17.05 23.98 6.74
C THR A 244 -17.76 23.44 5.50
N LYS A 245 -18.38 24.35 4.74
CA LYS A 245 -19.04 24.01 3.49
C LYS A 245 -18.09 24.27 2.33
N LEU A 246 -18.10 23.37 1.36
CA LEU A 246 -17.37 23.51 0.10
C LEU A 246 -18.30 24.19 -0.91
N VAL A 247 -17.80 25.25 -1.54
CA VAL A 247 -18.49 25.97 -2.62
C VAL A 247 -17.69 25.77 -3.90
N ASP A 248 -18.39 25.37 -4.96
CA ASP A 248 -17.82 25.02 -6.25
C ASP A 248 -18.48 25.90 -7.31
N ILE A 249 -17.70 26.79 -7.93
CA ILE A 249 -18.19 27.77 -8.91
C ILE A 249 -17.67 27.39 -10.30
N HIS A 250 -18.58 27.34 -11.28
CA HIS A 250 -18.29 27.11 -12.69
C HIS A 250 -18.53 28.36 -13.51
N SER A 251 -17.56 28.74 -14.31
CA SER A 251 -17.69 29.85 -15.27
C SER A 251 -18.52 29.50 -16.52
N ALA A 252 -19.24 28.37 -16.55
CA ALA A 252 -19.90 27.90 -17.77
C ALA A 252 -21.31 28.49 -18.03
N THR A 253 -21.86 29.35 -17.16
CA THR A 253 -23.20 29.93 -17.40
C THR A 253 -23.44 31.35 -16.91
N ASP A 254 -22.54 31.96 -16.14
CA ASP A 254 -22.70 33.36 -15.70
C ASP A 254 -21.76 34.29 -16.47
N SER A 255 -21.70 34.12 -17.79
CA SER A 255 -21.17 35.17 -18.66
C SER A 255 -22.17 36.34 -18.63
N SER A 256 -21.91 37.32 -17.77
CA SER A 256 -22.24 38.70 -18.14
C SER A 256 -21.66 38.93 -19.54
N PRO A 257 -22.46 39.36 -20.53
CA PRO A 257 -22.14 39.25 -21.95
C PRO A 257 -21.06 40.24 -22.43
N ASN A 258 -20.24 40.82 -21.54
CA ASN A 258 -19.45 42.00 -21.86
C ASN A 258 -17.99 41.99 -21.37
N VAL A 259 -17.39 40.82 -21.13
CA VAL A 259 -15.96 40.73 -20.83
C VAL A 259 -15.32 39.63 -21.68
N GLU A 260 -14.85 40.04 -22.86
CA GLU A 260 -14.04 39.23 -23.77
C GLU A 260 -12.63 39.07 -23.19
N HIS A 261 -12.43 38.08 -22.32
CA HIS A 261 -11.10 37.61 -21.94
C HIS A 261 -10.84 36.26 -22.62
N PRO A 262 -9.91 36.18 -23.61
CA PRO A 262 -9.72 35.01 -24.47
C PRO A 262 -9.06 33.79 -23.79
N GLY A 263 -9.07 33.73 -22.45
CA GLY A 263 -8.59 32.59 -21.65
C GLY A 263 -9.60 32.07 -20.62
N ALA A 264 -10.84 32.60 -20.61
CA ALA A 264 -11.83 32.34 -19.56
C ALA A 264 -12.67 31.06 -19.74
N GLU A 265 -12.55 30.39 -20.87
CA GLU A 265 -13.44 29.29 -21.31
C GLU A 265 -13.46 28.07 -20.34
N HIS A 266 -12.49 27.93 -19.42
CA HIS A 266 -12.41 26.77 -18.51
C HIS A 266 -11.94 27.13 -17.09
N SER A 267 -12.14 28.36 -16.61
CA SER A 267 -11.74 28.71 -15.24
C SER A 267 -12.77 28.21 -14.23
N TRP A 268 -12.36 27.34 -13.30
CA TRP A 268 -13.16 26.91 -12.16
C TRP A 268 -12.53 27.43 -10.87
N LEU A 269 -13.36 27.82 -9.91
CA LEU A 269 -12.93 28.27 -8.59
C LEU A 269 -13.61 27.42 -7.53
N ILE A 270 -12.81 26.78 -6.68
CA ILE A 270 -13.30 26.07 -5.50
C ILE A 270 -12.72 26.76 -4.28
N TYR A 271 -13.57 27.05 -3.31
CA TYR A 271 -13.16 27.54 -2.01
C TYR A 271 -14.07 26.97 -0.92
N THR A 272 -13.64 27.16 0.30
CA THR A 272 -14.31 26.68 1.50
C THR A 272 -14.55 27.84 2.43
N HIS A 273 -15.69 27.82 3.12
CA HIS A 273 -15.99 28.83 4.14
C HIS A 273 -16.59 28.20 5.40
N THR A 274 -16.24 28.76 6.56
CA THR A 274 -16.85 28.38 7.83
C THR A 274 -18.25 29.02 7.93
N PRO A 275 -19.23 28.41 8.62
CA PRO A 275 -20.54 29.05 8.84
C PRO A 275 -20.44 30.44 9.49
N LYS A 276 -19.43 30.65 10.35
CA LYS A 276 -19.12 31.96 10.93
C LYS A 276 -18.71 32.99 9.87
N GLN A 277 -17.85 32.61 8.93
CA GLN A 277 -17.45 33.48 7.82
C GLN A 277 -18.63 33.78 6.89
N THR A 278 -19.52 32.82 6.68
CA THR A 278 -20.75 33.03 5.88
C THR A 278 -21.66 34.07 6.54
N LYS A 279 -21.88 33.97 7.86
CA LYS A 279 -22.66 34.96 8.63
C LYS A 279 -22.01 36.34 8.65
N LEU A 280 -20.67 36.39 8.70
CA LEU A 280 -19.94 37.65 8.66
C LEU A 280 -20.06 38.28 7.26
N ALA A 281 -19.89 37.49 6.20
CA ALA A 281 -20.08 37.91 4.81
C ALA A 281 -21.49 38.45 4.55
N SER A 282 -22.54 37.82 5.10
CA SER A 282 -23.92 38.27 4.91
C SER A 282 -24.22 39.63 5.57
N ASN A 283 -23.43 40.02 6.58
CA ASN A 283 -23.65 41.28 7.31
C ASN A 283 -22.87 42.48 6.71
N LEU A 284 -22.01 42.23 5.73
CA LEU A 284 -21.13 43.25 5.16
C LEU A 284 -21.81 44.00 3.98
N PRO A 285 -21.59 45.31 3.84
CA PRO A 285 -22.15 46.09 2.73
C PRO A 285 -21.46 45.72 1.41
N GLY A 286 -22.23 45.34 0.40
CA GLY A 286 -21.71 44.93 -0.91
C GLY A 286 -21.06 46.04 -1.75
N ASP A 287 -21.30 47.30 -1.39
CA ASP A 287 -20.85 48.48 -2.15
C ASP A 287 -19.46 48.98 -1.72
N LYS A 288 -18.92 48.51 -0.59
CA LYS A 288 -17.64 48.97 -0.05
C LYS A 288 -16.58 47.88 -0.14
N PRO A 289 -15.38 48.16 -0.70
CA PRO A 289 -14.29 47.19 -0.70
C PRO A 289 -13.83 46.90 0.73
N ILE A 290 -13.53 45.64 0.99
CA ILE A 290 -13.18 45.14 2.32
C ILE A 290 -11.71 44.71 2.28
N TYR A 291 -10.93 45.25 3.21
CA TYR A 291 -9.54 44.85 3.38
C TYR A 291 -9.49 43.65 4.31
N ILE A 292 -8.94 42.55 3.80
CA ILE A 292 -8.66 41.36 4.58
C ILE A 292 -7.21 41.47 5.01
N GLU A 293 -6.96 41.65 6.31
CA GLU A 293 -5.61 41.51 6.84
C GLU A 293 -5.24 40.02 6.82
N GLY A 294 -4.07 39.71 6.25
CA GLY A 294 -3.52 38.36 6.25
C GLY A 294 -3.10 37.92 7.67
N PRO A 295 -2.92 36.61 7.89
CA PRO A 295 -2.37 36.08 9.14
C PRO A 295 -0.94 36.53 9.41
#